data_AF-A0A7J3B9D4-F1
#
_entry.id   AF-A0A7J3B9D4-F1
#
_cell.length_a   1.000
_cell.length_b   1.000
_cell.length_c   1.000
_cell.angle_alpha   90.00
_cell.angle_beta   90.00
_cell.angle_gamma   90.00
#
_symmetry.space_group_name_H-M   'P 1'
#
loop_
_entity.id
_entity.type
_entity.pdbx_description
1 polymer ?
#
loop_
_entity_poly.entity_id
_entity_poly.type
_entity_poly.pdbx_seq_one_letter_code
_entity_poly.pdbx_strand_id
1 'polypeptide(L)'
;MNDKGELHDRIRSLLQSGRSDEIISIGKPAVPYLIAALKDENWDVRCEAAEALKKIGFDKVPLDGRVLALLILKKTDEVVAIGEPAVPDLITALK
;
A
#
# COMPACT_ATOMS: atom_id res chain seq x y z
N MET A 1 5.67 1.00 -26.73
CA MET A 1 4.73 0.31 -25.82
C MET A 1 5.44 0.27 -24.48
N ASN A 2 4.96 1.00 -23.48
CA ASN A 2 5.69 1.18 -22.23
C ASN A 2 5.17 0.16 -21.20
N ASP A 3 5.96 -0.87 -20.92
CA ASP A 3 5.67 -1.94 -19.95
C ASP A 3 5.21 -1.42 -18.57
N LYS A 4 5.59 -0.19 -18.21
CA LYS A 4 5.20 0.47 -16.96
C LYS A 4 3.74 0.93 -16.89
N GLY A 5 3.15 1.31 -18.03
CA GLY A 5 1.74 1.75 -18.09
C GLY A 5 0.79 0.57 -17.98
N GLU A 6 1.12 -0.52 -18.69
CA GLU A 6 0.33 -1.76 -18.64
C GLU A 6 0.32 -2.39 -17.24
N LEU A 7 1.47 -2.36 -16.55
CA LEU A 7 1.55 -2.84 -15.16
C LEU A 7 0.72 -1.97 -14.20
N HIS A 8 0.69 -0.65 -14.40
CA HIS A 8 -0.13 0.27 -13.60
C HIS A 8 -1.61 -0.10 -13.73
N ASP A 9 -2.10 -0.17 -14.97
CA ASP A 9 -3.51 -0.42 -15.24
C ASP A 9 -3.94 -1.82 -14.82
N ARG A 10 -3.04 -2.80 -14.97
CA ARG A 10 -3.25 -4.15 -14.46
C ARG A 10 -3.37 -4.17 -12.93
N ILE A 11 -2.46 -3.54 -12.19
CA ILE A 11 -2.53 -3.50 -10.72
C ILE A 11 -3.81 -2.78 -10.27
N ARG A 12 -4.18 -1.68 -10.93
CA ARG A 12 -5.44 -0.97 -10.64
C ARG A 12 -6.67 -1.86 -10.84
N SER A 13 -6.73 -2.59 -11.96
CA SER A 13 -7.83 -3.51 -12.24
C SER A 13 -7.90 -4.65 -11.22
N LEU A 14 -6.75 -5.18 -10.80
CA LEU A 14 -6.68 -6.22 -9.78
C LEU A 14 -7.14 -5.73 -8.40
N LEU A 15 -6.78 -4.49 -8.02
CA LEU A 15 -7.23 -3.87 -6.77
C LEU A 15 -8.75 -3.66 -6.75
N GLN A 16 -9.34 -3.19 -7.86
CA GLN A 16 -10.79 -3.03 -7.98
C GLN A 16 -11.55 -4.36 -7.94
N SER A 17 -10.89 -5.44 -8.33
CA SER A 17 -11.48 -6.79 -8.37
C SER A 17 -11.23 -7.60 -7.10
N GLY A 18 -10.54 -7.05 -6.09
CA GLY A 18 -10.16 -7.77 -4.86
C GLY A 18 -9.17 -8.92 -5.09
N ARG A 19 -8.38 -8.87 -6.17
CA ARG A 19 -7.44 -9.94 -6.56
C ARG A 19 -6.03 -9.66 -6.06
N SER A 20 -5.90 -9.30 -4.78
CA SER A 20 -4.62 -8.94 -4.16
C SER A 20 -3.59 -10.09 -4.20
N ASP A 21 -4.02 -11.35 -4.25
CA ASP A 21 -3.14 -12.52 -4.40
C ASP A 21 -2.31 -12.51 -5.69
N GLU A 22 -2.88 -12.03 -6.81
CA GLU A 22 -2.13 -11.87 -8.06
C GLU A 22 -1.10 -10.74 -7.94
N ILE A 23 -1.44 -9.66 -7.25
CA ILE A 23 -0.52 -8.54 -7.03
C ILE A 23 0.66 -8.98 -6.17
N ILE A 24 0.44 -9.84 -5.19
CA ILE A 24 1.49 -10.39 -4.33
C ILE A 24 2.44 -11.27 -5.14
N SER A 25 1.93 -12.03 -6.11
CA SER A 25 2.77 -12.81 -7.03
C SER A 25 3.69 -11.95 -7.91
N ILE A 26 3.28 -10.71 -8.24
CA ILE A 26 4.14 -9.74 -8.92
C ILE A 26 5.30 -9.33 -8.00
N GLY A 27 5.03 -9.13 -6.71
CA GLY A 27 6.04 -8.86 -5.69
C GLY A 27 6.61 -7.43 -5.74
N LYS A 28 7.93 -7.29 -5.64
CA LYS A 28 8.62 -5.99 -5.51
C LYS A 28 8.26 -4.95 -6.60
N PRO A 29 8.07 -5.30 -7.88
CA PRO A 29 7.63 -4.35 -8.90
C PRO A 29 6.26 -3.72 -8.65
N ALA A 30 5.39 -4.34 -7.87
CA ALA A 30 4.05 -3.80 -7.55
C ALA A 30 4.08 -2.73 -6.45
N VAL A 31 5.11 -2.70 -5.60
CA VAL A 31 5.23 -1.80 -4.44
C VAL A 31 4.97 -0.32 -4.76
N PRO A 32 5.61 0.32 -5.77
CA PRO A 32 5.37 1.74 -6.05
C PRO A 32 3.92 2.02 -6.49
N TYR A 33 3.28 1.08 -7.19
CA TYR A 33 1.88 1.21 -7.62
C TYR A 33 0.90 1.05 -6.45
N LEU A 34 1.18 0.11 -5.57
CA LEU A 34 0.41 -0.10 -4.34
C LEU A 34 0.47 1.13 -3.42
N ILE A 35 1.64 1.76 -3.27
CA ILE A 35 1.79 3.00 -2.50
C ILE A 35 0.95 4.13 -3.10
N ALA A 36 0.90 4.24 -4.43
CA ALA A 36 0.03 5.21 -5.08
C ALA A 36 -1.46 4.91 -4.82
N ALA A 37 -1.85 3.63 -4.83
CA ALA A 37 -3.22 3.19 -4.57
C ALA A 37 -3.69 3.38 -3.12
N LEU A 38 -2.77 3.53 -2.15
CA LEU A 38 -3.14 3.92 -0.77
C LEU A 38 -3.79 5.31 -0.70
N LYS A 39 -3.61 6.14 -1.74
CA LYS A 39 -4.21 7.48 -1.85
C LYS A 39 -5.39 7.50 -2.83
N ASP A 40 -5.86 6.34 -3.29
CA ASP A 40 -7.01 6.25 -4.18
C ASP A 40 -8.28 6.76 -3.48
N GLU A 41 -9.21 7.33 -4.24
CA GLU A 41 -10.47 7.86 -3.70
C GLU A 41 -11.38 6.74 -3.18
N ASN A 42 -11.29 5.55 -3.76
CA ASN A 42 -12.08 4.39 -3.36
C ASN A 42 -11.47 3.69 -2.13
N TRP A 43 -12.26 3.59 -1.06
CA TRP A 43 -11.86 2.93 0.19
C TRP A 43 -11.48 1.46 0.01
N ASP A 44 -12.17 0.73 -0.87
CA ASP A 44 -11.90 -0.69 -1.10
C ASP A 44 -10.53 -0.87 -1.76
N VAL A 45 -10.21 0.00 -2.72
CA VAL A 45 -8.89 0.03 -3.38
C VAL A 45 -7.78 0.34 -2.37
N ARG A 46 -8.02 1.28 -1.44
CA ARG A 46 -7.07 1.58 -0.36
C ARG A 46 -6.82 0.37 0.54
N CYS A 47 -7.88 -0.35 0.93
CA CYS A 47 -7.77 -1.53 1.79
C CYS A 47 -7.01 -2.66 1.11
N GLU A 48 -7.38 -3.00 -0.12
CA GLU A 48 -6.70 -4.03 -0.92
C GLU A 48 -5.21 -3.69 -1.13
N ALA A 49 -4.89 -2.42 -1.37
CA ALA A 49 -3.52 -1.99 -1.53
C ALA A 49 -2.71 -2.17 -0.24
N ALA A 50 -3.30 -1.82 0.90
CA ALA A 50 -2.67 -1.98 2.20
C ALA A 50 -2.47 -3.47 2.57
N GLU A 51 -3.44 -4.34 2.27
CA GLU A 51 -3.31 -5.78 2.48
C GLU A 51 -2.23 -6.40 1.58
N ALA A 52 -2.20 -6.03 0.31
CA ALA A 52 -1.17 -6.50 -0.62
C ALA A 52 0.23 -6.09 -0.16
N LEU A 53 0.43 -4.85 0.28
CA LEU A 53 1.71 -4.38 0.84
C LEU A 53 2.12 -5.18 2.09
N LYS A 54 1.18 -5.45 2.98
CA LYS A 54 1.43 -6.26 4.18
C LYS A 54 1.87 -7.68 3.82
N LYS A 55 1.20 -8.31 2.85
CA LYS A 55 1.51 -9.68 2.39
C LYS A 55 2.83 -9.74 1.59
N ILE A 56 3.19 -8.68 0.84
CA ILE A 56 4.49 -8.56 0.15
C ILE A 56 5.65 -8.41 1.15
N GLY A 57 5.38 -7.78 2.30
CA GLY A 57 6.35 -7.55 3.36
C GLY A 57 6.72 -6.07 3.47
N PHE A 58 6.47 -5.50 4.65
CA PHE A 58 6.75 -4.10 4.96
C PHE A 58 8.23 -3.75 5.04
N ASP A 59 9.13 -4.74 5.10
CA ASP A 59 10.58 -4.56 4.96
C ASP A 59 10.97 -4.02 3.58
N LYS A 60 10.11 -4.23 2.57
CA LYS A 60 10.34 -3.81 1.18
C LYS A 60 9.58 -2.54 0.81
N VAL A 61 8.81 -1.98 1.74
CA VAL A 61 7.97 -0.81 1.54
C VAL A 61 8.62 0.38 2.25
N PRO A 62 8.81 1.53 1.58
CA PRO A 62 9.23 2.77 2.24
C PRO A 62 8.34 3.09 3.45
N LEU A 63 8.94 3.71 4.48
CA LEU A 63 8.28 3.96 5.76
C LEU A 63 6.95 4.70 5.59
N ASP A 64 6.92 5.74 4.76
CA ASP A 64 5.73 6.56 4.48
C ASP A 64 4.57 5.70 3.93
N GLY A 65 4.88 4.79 2.99
CA GLY A 65 3.89 3.88 2.41
C GLY A 65 3.42 2.81 3.39
N ARG A 66 4.33 2.34 4.26
CA ARG A 66 4.01 1.39 5.33
C ARG A 66 3.08 2.02 6.37
N VAL A 67 3.35 3.25 6.82
CA VAL A 67 2.52 3.96 7.80
C VAL A 67 1.12 4.18 7.24
N LEU A 68 0.99 4.64 5.99
CA LEU A 68 -0.31 4.79 5.33
C LEU A 68 -1.09 3.46 5.25
N ALA A 69 -0.43 2.36 4.88
CA ALA A 69 -1.07 1.05 4.85
C ALA A 69 -1.55 0.60 6.24
N LEU A 70 -0.75 0.80 7.29
CA LEU A 70 -1.12 0.44 8.65
C LEU A 70 -2.30 1.26 9.18
N LEU A 71 -2.36 2.55 8.85
CA LEU A 71 -3.47 3.44 9.20
C LEU A 71 -4.78 2.99 8.54
N ILE A 72 -4.74 2.62 7.25
CA ILE A 72 -5.91 2.10 6.51
C ILE A 72 -6.41 0.80 7.13
N LEU A 73 -5.51 -0.11 7.49
CA LEU A 73 -5.85 -1.39 8.13
C LEU A 73 -6.28 -1.25 9.60
N LYS A 74 -6.34 -0.02 10.14
CA LYS A 74 -6.60 0.28 11.56
C LYS A 74 -5.67 -0.50 12.50
N LYS A 75 -4.45 -0.79 12.05
CA LYS A 75 -3.42 -1.51 12.79
C LYS A 75 -2.58 -0.54 13.62
N THR A 76 -3.24 0.21 14.51
CA THR A 76 -2.59 1.24 15.34
C THR A 76 -1.51 0.67 16.26
N ASP A 77 -1.66 -0.57 16.72
CA ASP A 77 -0.68 -1.24 17.58
C ASP A 77 0.66 -1.50 16.85
N GLU A 78 0.60 -1.77 15.55
CA GLU A 78 1.79 -1.98 14.72
C GLU A 78 2.49 -0.65 14.41
N VAL A 79 1.76 0.48 14.37
CA VAL A 79 2.34 1.83 14.25
C VAL A 79 3.05 2.22 15.54
N VAL A 80 2.46 1.92 16.70
CA VAL A 80 3.08 2.15 18.02
C VAL A 80 4.40 1.38 18.15
N ALA A 81 4.46 0.16 17.60
CA ALA A 81 5.69 -0.65 17.58
C ALA A 81 6.79 -0.10 16.64
N ILE A 82 6.46 0.77 15.68
CA ILE A 82 7.47 1.44 14.83
C ILE A 82 8.20 2.54 15.62
N GLY A 83 7.56 3.18 16.60
CA GLY A 83 8.17 4.20 17.48
C GLY A 83 8.30 5.60 16.84
N GLU A 84 9.28 6.39 17.30
CA GLU A 84 9.57 7.77 16.83
C GLU A 84 9.61 7.98 15.29
N PRO A 85 10.09 7.03 14.45
CA PRO A 85 10.15 7.22 13.01
C PRO A 85 8.79 7.44 12.33
N ALA A 86 7.68 6.98 12.92
CA ALA A 86 6.34 7.12 12.33
C ALA A 86 5.67 8.48 12.62
N VAL A 87 6.24 9.29 13.53
CA VAL A 87 5.65 10.54 14.00
C VAL A 87 5.45 11.60 12.89
N PRO A 88 6.42 11.84 11.98
CA PRO A 88 6.23 12.80 10.89
C PRO A 88 5.13 12.39 9.90
N ASP A 89 5.04 11.09 9.61
CA ASP A 89 4.04 10.54 8.67
C ASP A 89 2.63 10.59 9.27
N LEU A 90 2.49 10.35 10.57
CA LEU A 90 1.22 10.50 11.30
C LEU A 90 0.70 11.94 11.25
N ILE A 91 1.58 12.93 11.43
CA ILE A 91 1.22 14.36 11.35
C ILE A 91 0.75 14.76 9.95
N THR A 92 1.28 14.12 8.91
CA THR A 92 0.93 14.41 7.51
C THR A 92 -0.35 13.71 7.08
N ALA A 93 -0.60 12.50 7.56
CA ALA A 93 -1.79 11.71 7.22
C ALA A 93 -3.07 12.14 7.97
N LEU A 94 -2.94 12.90 9.06
CA LEU A 94 -4.06 13.39 9.88
C LEU A 94 -4.49 14.84 9.56
N LYS A 95 -3.91 15.46 8.53
CA LYS A 95 -4.32 16.77 8.01
C LYS A 95 -5.19 16.61 6.77
#